data_AF-A0A9Q8YEP9-F1
#
_entry.id   AF-A0A9Q8YEP9-F1
#
_cell.length_a   1.000
_cell.length_b   1.000
_cell.length_c   1.000
_cell.angle_alpha   90.00
_cell.angle_beta   90.00
_cell.angle_gamma   90.00
#
_symmetry.space_group_name_H-M   'P 1'
#
loop_
_entity.id
_entity.type
_entity.pdbx_description
1 polymer ?
#
loop_
_entity_poly.entity_id
_entity_poly.type
_entity_poly.pdbx_seq_one_letter_code
_entity_poly.pdbx_strand_id
1 'polypeptide(L)'
;MFATGLLASVFVASSAVAQNVSFFGPVRNGERHFTAFPEFIGVGMSQGETKKRDVVFSTIQMIAMAAGIETKAQPGLGRNTIGVIVRKDVVKNGRVDVSKIEDFGFDPYYERLLNDTAATGVPNCASAVNYSAEGRFDRAVIVANSDVPDQELATCVAQAQAHALGIATFTSSKADFSRFFARIMILADQKKRCLQDNQTKFTCSFVDEPWD
;
A
#
# COMPACT_ATOMS: atom_id res chain seq x y z
N MET A 1 -36.19 15.88 7.57
CA MET A 1 -34.91 15.33 8.09
C MET A 1 -34.52 14.16 7.20
N PHE A 2 -33.54 14.35 6.30
CA PHE A 2 -32.90 13.26 5.57
C PHE A 2 -31.40 13.54 5.57
N ALA A 3 -30.65 12.67 6.23
CA ALA A 3 -29.20 12.74 6.30
C ALA A 3 -28.61 12.27 4.96
N THR A 4 -28.09 13.21 4.18
CA THR A 4 -27.22 12.93 3.03
C THR A 4 -25.87 12.46 3.55
N GLY A 5 -25.70 11.13 3.66
CA GLY A 5 -24.39 10.51 3.85
C GLY A 5 -23.54 10.73 2.59
N LEU A 6 -22.52 11.58 2.71
CA LEU A 6 -21.46 11.69 1.73
C LEU A 6 -20.71 10.36 1.67
N LEU A 7 -21.05 9.53 0.68
CA LEU A 7 -20.16 8.47 0.22
C LEU A 7 -18.94 9.16 -0.39
N ALA A 8 -17.83 9.17 0.35
CA ALA A 8 -16.53 9.53 -0.19
C ALA A 8 -16.07 8.42 -1.14
N SER A 9 -16.66 8.39 -2.34
CA SER A 9 -16.16 7.58 -3.45
C SER A 9 -14.78 8.10 -3.81
N VAL A 10 -13.74 7.35 -3.42
CA VAL A 10 -12.39 7.51 -3.94
C VAL A 10 -12.41 7.00 -5.38
N PHE A 11 -12.88 7.85 -6.29
CA PHE A 11 -12.66 7.63 -7.72
C PHE A 11 -11.15 7.73 -7.95
N VAL A 12 -10.52 6.60 -8.24
CA VAL A 12 -9.25 6.58 -8.97
C VAL A 12 -9.59 7.08 -10.37
N ALA A 13 -9.61 8.40 -10.54
CA ALA A 13 -9.74 9.03 -11.83
C ALA A 13 -8.48 8.66 -12.64
N SER A 14 -8.64 7.70 -13.54
CA SER A 14 -7.69 7.46 -14.62
C SER A 14 -7.73 8.67 -15.56
N SER A 15 -6.64 9.45 -15.56
CA SER A 15 -5.88 9.92 -16.74
C SER A 15 -5.21 11.27 -16.45
N ALA A 16 -3.88 11.27 -16.49
CA ALA A 16 -2.95 12.41 -16.57
C ALA A 16 -2.89 13.43 -15.41
N VAL A 17 -4.01 13.87 -14.82
CA VAL A 17 -3.97 14.99 -13.84
C VAL A 17 -3.84 14.52 -12.39
N ALA A 18 -4.19 13.26 -12.11
CA ALA A 18 -4.05 12.67 -10.79
C ALA A 18 -2.62 12.20 -10.45
N GLN A 19 -1.69 12.29 -11.41
CA GLN A 19 -0.36 11.65 -11.38
C GLN A 19 0.79 12.58 -10.90
N ASN A 20 0.55 13.88 -10.72
CA ASN A 20 1.62 14.85 -10.37
C ASN A 20 1.84 15.06 -8.87
N VAL A 21 1.36 14.17 -8.01
CA VAL A 21 1.76 14.21 -6.59
C VAL A 21 2.24 12.86 -6.11
N SER A 22 3.50 12.82 -5.69
CA SER A 22 4.11 11.66 -5.03
C SER A 22 3.37 11.24 -3.75
N PHE A 23 2.41 12.02 -3.27
CA PHE A 23 1.57 11.71 -2.12
C PHE A 23 0.11 11.56 -2.52
N PHE A 24 -0.43 10.37 -2.26
CA PHE A 24 -1.86 10.12 -2.29
C PHE A 24 -2.44 10.41 -0.92
N GLY A 25 -3.44 11.28 -0.87
CA GLY A 25 -4.33 11.31 0.26
C GLY A 25 -5.73 11.74 -0.14
N PRO A 26 -6.68 11.64 0.81
CA PRO A 26 -8.09 11.86 0.53
C PRO A 26 -8.32 13.29 0.03
N VAL A 27 -9.22 13.43 -0.94
CA VAL A 27 -9.80 14.73 -1.29
C VAL A 27 -10.75 15.10 -0.15
N ARG A 28 -10.49 16.20 0.57
CA ARG A 28 -11.39 16.78 1.57
C ARG A 28 -11.73 18.20 1.13
N ASN A 29 -13.01 18.53 1.06
CA ASN A 29 -13.49 19.86 0.64
C ASN A 29 -12.93 20.33 -0.72
N GLY A 30 -12.66 19.40 -1.65
CA GLY A 30 -12.09 19.71 -2.96
C GLY A 30 -10.55 19.84 -3.00
N GLU A 31 -9.86 19.77 -1.86
CA GLU A 31 -8.39 19.77 -1.77
C GLU A 31 -7.86 18.36 -1.44
N ARG A 32 -6.76 17.90 -2.04
CA ARG A 32 -6.09 16.67 -1.54
C ARG A 32 -5.20 17.03 -0.36
N HIS A 33 -5.36 16.29 0.72
CA HIS A 33 -4.51 16.40 1.91
C HIS A 33 -3.55 15.23 1.98
N PHE A 34 -2.43 15.39 2.70
CA PHE A 34 -1.60 14.24 3.05
C PHE A 34 -2.38 13.28 3.96
N THR A 35 -2.32 11.98 3.63
CA THR A 35 -2.70 10.93 4.58
C THR A 35 -1.74 10.98 5.77
N ALA A 36 -2.25 11.11 6.99
CA ALA A 36 -1.42 11.00 8.19
C ALA A 36 -0.81 9.60 8.27
N PHE A 37 0.43 9.50 8.78
CA PHE A 37 1.00 8.20 9.05
C PHE A 37 0.20 7.43 10.10
N PRO A 38 0.04 6.11 9.94
CA PRO A 38 -0.52 5.29 10.99
C PRO A 38 0.40 5.29 12.22
N GLU A 39 -0.19 5.14 13.40
CA GLU A 39 0.54 5.11 14.68
C GLU A 39 1.53 3.93 14.75
N PHE A 40 1.16 2.80 14.14
CA PHE A 40 1.98 1.60 14.00
C PHE A 40 1.60 0.88 12.71
N ILE A 41 2.41 -0.08 12.27
CA ILE A 41 2.03 -1.05 11.23
C ILE A 41 2.03 -2.45 11.85
N GLY A 42 0.85 -3.05 11.91
CA GLY A 42 0.67 -4.46 12.22
C GLY A 42 1.03 -5.31 11.00
N VAL A 43 1.76 -6.41 11.20
CA VAL A 43 2.14 -7.34 10.13
C VAL A 43 1.58 -8.71 10.45
N GLY A 44 0.64 -9.15 9.61
CA GLY A 44 0.04 -10.47 9.68
C GLY A 44 0.43 -11.31 8.48
N MET A 45 0.60 -12.62 8.66
CA MET A 45 0.92 -13.52 7.56
C MET A 45 0.16 -14.84 7.70
N SER A 46 -0.54 -15.25 6.63
CA SER A 46 -1.22 -16.53 6.53
C SER A 46 -0.47 -17.43 5.57
N GLN A 47 0.08 -18.53 6.11
CA GLN A 47 0.99 -19.46 5.43
C GLN A 47 2.27 -18.77 4.93
N GLY A 48 3.11 -19.52 4.21
CA GLY A 48 4.42 -19.10 3.75
C GLY A 48 5.55 -19.55 4.67
N GLU A 49 6.66 -19.94 4.05
CA GLU A 49 7.86 -20.41 4.75
C GLU A 49 8.59 -19.26 5.46
N THR A 50 9.50 -19.62 6.39
CA THR A 50 10.30 -18.66 7.17
C THR A 50 10.96 -17.60 6.30
N LYS A 51 11.54 -18.00 5.16
CA LYS A 51 12.20 -17.09 4.23
C LYS A 51 11.27 -15.99 3.72
N LYS A 52 10.03 -16.33 3.34
CA LYS A 52 9.03 -15.34 2.87
C LYS A 52 8.60 -14.41 4.00
N ARG A 53 8.50 -14.94 5.22
CA ARG A 53 8.20 -14.15 6.40
C ARG A 53 9.28 -13.09 6.64
N ASP A 54 10.54 -13.49 6.55
CA ASP A 54 11.67 -12.57 6.74
C ASP A 54 11.69 -11.48 5.66
N VAL A 55 11.41 -11.83 4.41
CA VAL A 55 11.27 -10.86 3.30
C VAL A 55 10.16 -9.85 3.59
N VAL A 56 8.97 -10.32 3.96
CA VAL A 56 7.82 -9.43 4.29
C VAL A 56 8.17 -8.51 5.45
N PHE A 57 8.65 -9.08 6.56
CA PHE A 57 8.93 -8.32 7.77
C PHE A 57 10.04 -7.29 7.57
N SER A 58 11.16 -7.68 6.96
CA SER A 58 12.30 -6.79 6.71
C SER A 58 11.92 -5.65 5.77
N THR A 59 11.16 -5.94 4.70
CA THR A 59 10.66 -4.91 3.78
C THR A 59 9.78 -3.91 4.52
N ILE A 60 8.85 -4.41 5.34
CA ILE A 60 7.93 -3.54 6.09
C ILE A 60 8.69 -2.68 7.11
N GLN A 61 9.59 -3.29 7.86
CA GLN A 61 10.37 -2.62 8.91
C GLN A 61 11.25 -1.51 8.34
N MET A 62 11.95 -1.74 7.24
CA MET A 62 12.85 -0.75 6.65
C MET A 62 12.10 0.51 6.18
N ILE A 63 10.96 0.38 5.50
CA ILE A 63 10.15 1.54 5.07
C ILE A 63 9.50 2.22 6.29
N ALA A 64 9.04 1.45 7.27
CA ALA A 64 8.42 2.00 8.48
C ALA A 64 9.43 2.85 9.28
N MET A 65 10.69 2.44 9.36
CA MET A 65 11.76 3.22 9.98
C MET A 65 11.95 4.59 9.31
N ALA A 66 11.92 4.66 7.98
CA ALA A 66 11.99 5.93 7.25
C ALA A 66 10.80 6.85 7.58
N ALA A 67 9.60 6.29 7.75
CA ALA A 67 8.42 7.03 8.19
C ALA A 67 8.41 7.35 9.70
N GLY A 68 9.32 6.75 10.49
CA GLY A 68 9.33 6.86 11.96
C GLY A 68 8.18 6.13 12.64
N ILE A 69 7.71 5.02 12.07
CA ILE A 69 6.57 4.23 12.54
C ILE A 69 7.06 2.89 13.09
N GLU A 70 6.47 2.44 14.20
CA GLU A 70 6.76 1.12 14.76
C GLU A 70 6.05 -0.01 14.01
N THR A 71 6.74 -1.15 13.87
CA THR A 71 6.16 -2.37 13.30
C THR A 71 5.97 -3.43 14.37
N LYS A 72 4.84 -4.14 14.35
CA LYS A 72 4.59 -5.26 15.27
C LYS A 72 3.94 -6.43 14.55
N ALA A 73 4.23 -7.65 15.01
CA ALA A 73 3.49 -8.83 14.59
C ALA A 73 2.04 -8.70 15.03
N GLN A 74 1.10 -9.03 14.15
CA GLN A 74 -0.33 -8.95 14.42
C GLN A 74 -1.04 -10.22 13.94
N PRO A 75 -1.76 -10.93 14.82
CA PRO A 75 -2.64 -12.01 14.39
C PRO A 75 -3.88 -11.42 13.69
N GLY A 76 -4.12 -11.87 12.45
CA GLY A 76 -5.29 -11.48 11.66
C GLY A 76 -5.21 -10.10 10.99
N LEU A 77 -6.32 -9.69 10.38
CA LEU A 77 -6.48 -8.39 9.71
C LEU A 77 -7.17 -7.41 10.66
N GLY A 78 -6.40 -6.54 11.32
CA GLY A 78 -6.93 -5.47 12.17
C GLY A 78 -6.69 -4.08 11.60
N ARG A 79 -6.95 -3.05 12.42
CA ARG A 79 -6.62 -1.66 12.08
C ARG A 79 -5.10 -1.48 11.94
N ASN A 80 -4.70 -0.62 11.03
CA ASN A 80 -3.32 -0.34 10.65
C ASN A 80 -2.50 -1.60 10.33
N THR A 81 -3.10 -2.61 9.71
CA THR A 81 -2.44 -3.90 9.46
C THR A 81 -2.19 -4.15 7.99
N ILE A 82 -1.00 -4.67 7.65
CA ILE A 82 -0.69 -5.27 6.37
C ILE A 82 -0.73 -6.79 6.56
N GLY A 83 -1.71 -7.45 5.97
CA GLY A 83 -1.82 -8.91 5.96
C GLY A 83 -1.28 -9.50 4.67
N VAL A 84 -0.44 -10.52 4.77
CA VAL A 84 0.11 -11.26 3.61
C VAL A 84 -0.46 -12.66 3.57
N ILE A 85 -1.10 -13.01 2.46
CA ILE A 85 -1.71 -14.32 2.24
C ILE A 85 -0.91 -15.02 1.15
N VAL A 86 -0.28 -16.13 1.53
CA VAL A 86 0.46 -16.96 0.60
C VAL A 86 -0.37 -18.21 0.30
N ARG A 87 -0.65 -18.46 -0.98
CA ARG A 87 -1.39 -19.64 -1.45
C ARG A 87 -0.80 -20.12 -2.76
N LYS A 88 -0.90 -21.41 -3.04
CA LYS A 88 -0.48 -21.93 -4.35
C LYS A 88 -1.43 -21.40 -5.43
N ASP A 89 -0.88 -20.90 -6.54
CA ASP A 89 -1.65 -20.59 -7.75
C ASP A 89 -2.79 -19.58 -7.54
N VAL A 90 -2.64 -18.66 -6.60
CA VAL A 90 -3.69 -17.69 -6.23
C VAL A 90 -3.70 -16.45 -7.12
N VAL A 91 -2.56 -16.10 -7.72
CA VAL A 91 -2.47 -15.08 -8.77
C VAL A 91 -2.14 -15.75 -10.09
N LYS A 92 -3.04 -15.64 -11.08
CA LYS A 92 -2.87 -16.22 -12.42
C LYS A 92 -3.41 -15.29 -13.48
N ASN A 93 -2.65 -15.10 -14.57
CA ASN A 93 -3.07 -14.33 -15.74
C ASN A 93 -3.62 -12.93 -15.37
N GLY A 94 -2.96 -12.26 -14.43
CA GLY A 94 -3.35 -10.92 -13.97
C GLY A 94 -4.64 -10.89 -13.16
N ARG A 95 -5.05 -12.00 -12.53
CA ARG A 95 -6.23 -12.09 -11.68
C ARG A 95 -5.94 -12.83 -10.39
N VAL A 96 -6.68 -12.48 -9.34
CA VAL A 96 -6.68 -13.19 -8.06
C VAL A 96 -7.81 -14.20 -8.03
N ASP A 97 -7.47 -15.45 -7.71
CA ASP A 97 -8.42 -16.54 -7.47
C ASP A 97 -9.01 -16.41 -6.05
N VAL A 98 -10.12 -15.68 -5.96
CA VAL A 98 -10.75 -15.30 -4.68
C VAL A 98 -11.21 -16.51 -3.87
N SER A 99 -11.58 -17.63 -4.52
CA SER A 99 -12.03 -18.83 -3.78
C SER A 99 -10.92 -19.46 -2.92
N LYS A 100 -9.65 -19.06 -3.12
CA LYS A 100 -8.52 -19.52 -2.29
C LYS A 100 -8.26 -18.65 -1.07
N ILE A 101 -8.98 -17.53 -0.96
CA ILE A 101 -8.86 -16.52 0.10
C ILE A 101 -10.24 -16.12 0.67
N GLU A 102 -11.29 -16.90 0.37
CA GLU A 102 -12.65 -16.66 0.84
C GLU A 102 -12.77 -16.70 2.36
N ASP A 103 -11.88 -17.44 3.03
CA ASP A 103 -11.76 -17.56 4.47
C ASP A 103 -11.46 -16.22 5.17
N PHE A 104 -11.00 -15.21 4.43
CA PHE A 104 -10.76 -13.86 4.93
C PHE A 104 -11.95 -12.91 4.80
N GLY A 105 -13.01 -13.30 4.07
CA GLY A 105 -14.27 -12.55 3.98
C GLY A 105 -14.13 -11.15 3.38
N PHE A 106 -13.39 -11.02 2.27
CA PHE A 106 -13.25 -9.74 1.57
C PHE A 106 -14.56 -9.26 0.97
N ASP A 107 -14.79 -7.95 1.01
CA ASP A 107 -15.92 -7.34 0.30
C ASP A 107 -15.62 -7.23 -1.22
N PRO A 108 -16.66 -7.04 -2.06
CA PRO A 108 -16.48 -6.94 -3.52
C PRO A 108 -15.57 -5.79 -3.96
N TYR A 109 -15.40 -4.75 -3.14
CA TYR A 109 -14.50 -3.64 -3.44
C TYR A 109 -13.03 -4.06 -3.28
N TYR A 110 -12.71 -4.82 -2.24
CA TYR A 110 -11.40 -5.43 -2.04
C TYR A 110 -11.01 -6.38 -3.17
N GLU A 111 -11.94 -7.24 -3.60
CA GLU A 111 -11.72 -8.15 -4.72
C GLU A 111 -11.40 -7.41 -6.01
N ARG A 112 -12.09 -6.30 -6.27
CA ARG A 112 -11.82 -5.44 -7.42
C ARG A 112 -10.41 -4.85 -7.36
N LEU A 113 -10.02 -4.28 -6.23
CA LEU A 113 -8.68 -3.69 -6.05
C LEU A 113 -7.56 -4.74 -6.22
N LEU A 114 -7.77 -5.96 -5.69
CA LEU A 114 -6.83 -7.06 -5.86
C LEU A 114 -6.68 -7.46 -7.32
N ASN A 115 -7.78 -7.52 -8.08
CA ASN A 115 -7.72 -7.83 -9.51
C ASN A 115 -7.10 -6.70 -10.33
N ASP A 116 -7.39 -5.44 -10.01
CA ASP A 116 -6.78 -4.28 -10.68
C ASP A 116 -5.25 -4.30 -10.50
N THR A 117 -4.76 -4.57 -9.29
CA THR A 117 -3.32 -4.67 -9.03
C THR A 117 -2.67 -5.93 -9.58
N ALA A 118 -3.38 -7.07 -9.64
CA ALA A 118 -2.90 -8.26 -10.31
C ALA A 118 -2.70 -8.01 -11.82
N ALA A 119 -3.58 -7.23 -12.44
CA ALA A 119 -3.54 -6.94 -13.87
C ALA A 119 -2.41 -5.96 -14.26
N THR A 120 -2.08 -5.00 -13.40
CA THR A 120 -1.10 -3.95 -13.71
C THR A 120 0.22 -4.06 -12.95
N GLY A 121 0.32 -5.01 -12.02
CA GLY A 121 1.38 -5.07 -11.03
C GLY A 121 2.32 -6.24 -11.21
N VAL A 122 2.63 -6.85 -10.07
CA VAL A 122 3.65 -7.88 -9.95
C VAL A 122 3.06 -9.24 -10.36
N PRO A 123 3.68 -10.03 -11.28
CA PRO A 123 3.01 -11.17 -11.91
C PRO A 123 2.41 -12.22 -10.97
N ASN A 124 3.05 -12.48 -9.83
CA ASN A 124 2.67 -13.49 -8.86
C ASN A 124 2.18 -12.89 -7.54
N CYS A 125 1.88 -11.58 -7.53
CA CYS A 125 1.47 -10.88 -6.32
C CYS A 125 0.52 -9.71 -6.61
N ALA A 126 -0.55 -9.64 -5.83
CA ALA A 126 -1.51 -8.55 -5.86
C ALA A 126 -1.58 -7.88 -4.49
N SER A 127 -1.97 -6.61 -4.45
CA SER A 127 -2.19 -5.91 -3.19
C SER A 127 -3.40 -4.99 -3.24
N ALA A 128 -4.07 -4.83 -2.11
CA ALA A 128 -5.18 -3.90 -1.95
C ALA A 128 -4.99 -3.13 -0.65
N VAL A 129 -5.12 -1.81 -0.73
CA VAL A 129 -4.98 -0.91 0.42
C VAL A 129 -6.27 -0.15 0.61
N ASN A 130 -6.80 -0.16 1.83
CA ASN A 130 -8.01 0.55 2.17
C ASN A 130 -7.74 1.65 3.19
N TYR A 131 -8.55 2.68 3.11
CA TYR A 131 -8.51 3.85 3.98
C TYR A 131 -9.86 4.05 4.65
N SER A 132 -9.85 4.62 5.85
CA SER A 132 -11.06 5.05 6.54
C SER A 132 -11.75 6.21 5.81
N ALA A 133 -12.96 6.59 6.23
CA ALA A 133 -13.66 7.76 5.70
C ALA A 133 -12.86 9.07 5.90
N GLU A 134 -12.05 9.12 6.95
CA GLU A 134 -11.10 10.21 7.21
C GLU A 134 -9.83 10.07 6.36
N GLY A 135 -9.73 9.08 5.47
CA GLY A 135 -8.57 8.80 4.64
C GLY A 135 -7.30 8.46 5.42
N ARG A 136 -7.44 7.85 6.61
CA ARG A 136 -6.33 7.22 7.33
C ARG A 136 -6.19 5.79 6.85
N PHE A 137 -4.97 5.25 6.85
CA PHE A 137 -4.78 3.83 6.59
C PHE A 137 -5.65 2.98 7.53
N ASP A 138 -6.42 2.04 6.98
CA ASP A 138 -7.17 1.07 7.79
C ASP A 138 -6.50 -0.29 7.73
N ARG A 139 -6.29 -0.84 6.53
CA ARG A 139 -5.72 -2.17 6.33
C ARG A 139 -5.24 -2.36 4.90
N ALA A 140 -4.26 -3.21 4.72
CA ALA A 140 -3.80 -3.69 3.44
C ALA A 140 -3.77 -5.21 3.41
N VAL A 141 -4.00 -5.76 2.22
CA VAL A 141 -3.90 -7.19 1.95
C VAL A 141 -2.97 -7.37 0.78
N ILE A 142 -2.06 -8.32 0.92
CA ILE A 142 -1.16 -8.78 -0.13
C ILE A 142 -1.47 -10.24 -0.36
N VAL A 143 -1.72 -10.63 -1.61
CA VAL A 143 -1.98 -12.02 -1.99
C VAL A 143 -0.87 -12.45 -2.95
N ALA A 144 -0.15 -13.52 -2.61
CA ALA A 144 0.99 -13.97 -3.39
C ALA A 144 1.01 -15.48 -3.61
N ASN A 145 1.54 -15.91 -4.77
CA ASN A 145 1.78 -17.31 -5.03
C ASN A 145 2.84 -17.87 -4.08
N SER A 146 2.72 -19.14 -3.68
CA SER A 146 3.69 -19.80 -2.78
C SER A 146 5.11 -19.84 -3.33
N ASP A 147 5.26 -19.88 -4.65
CA ASP A 147 6.52 -19.90 -5.38
C ASP A 147 6.96 -18.51 -5.89
N VAL A 148 6.31 -17.43 -5.43
CA VAL A 148 6.69 -16.06 -5.80
C VAL A 148 8.19 -15.81 -5.53
N PRO A 149 8.97 -15.23 -6.45
CA PRO A 149 10.36 -14.87 -6.19
C PRO A 149 10.49 -13.87 -5.02
N ASP A 150 11.57 -13.93 -4.23
CA ASP A 150 11.72 -13.09 -3.04
C ASP A 150 11.68 -11.58 -3.36
N GLN A 151 12.41 -11.18 -4.39
CA GLN A 151 12.43 -9.79 -4.85
C GLN A 151 11.06 -9.34 -5.37
N GLU A 152 10.31 -10.26 -5.95
CA GLU A 152 8.96 -10.01 -6.45
C GLU A 152 7.98 -9.78 -5.29
N LEU A 153 8.06 -10.61 -4.25
CA LEU A 153 7.33 -10.43 -3.00
C LEU A 153 7.71 -9.12 -2.31
N ALA A 154 9.00 -8.81 -2.20
CA ALA A 154 9.48 -7.57 -1.59
C ALA A 154 8.96 -6.32 -2.34
N THR A 155 8.93 -6.37 -3.68
CA THR A 155 8.38 -5.28 -4.51
C THR A 155 6.89 -5.05 -4.22
N CYS A 156 6.12 -6.13 -4.19
CA CYS A 156 4.68 -6.09 -3.91
C CYS A 156 4.39 -5.57 -2.48
N VAL A 157 5.17 -6.01 -1.49
CA VAL A 157 5.10 -5.55 -0.11
C VAL A 157 5.45 -4.07 0.02
N ALA A 158 6.55 -3.65 -0.60
CA ALA A 158 6.97 -2.24 -0.59
C ALA A 158 5.93 -1.34 -1.26
N GLN A 159 5.33 -1.77 -2.37
CA GLN A 159 4.25 -1.05 -3.04
C GLN A 159 3.01 -0.91 -2.14
N ALA A 160 2.56 -2.01 -1.54
CA ALA A 160 1.41 -1.99 -0.64
C ALA A 160 1.65 -1.09 0.57
N GLN A 161 2.85 -1.10 1.15
CA GLN A 161 3.18 -0.25 2.28
C GLN A 161 3.33 1.22 1.87
N ALA A 162 3.96 1.53 0.75
CA ALA A 162 4.02 2.90 0.23
C ALA A 162 2.61 3.46 0.07
N HIS A 163 1.70 2.67 -0.49
CA HIS A 163 0.29 3.02 -0.57
C HIS A 163 -0.34 3.15 0.83
N ALA A 164 -0.09 2.25 1.78
CA ALA A 164 -0.56 2.43 3.18
C ALA A 164 -0.07 3.75 3.80
N LEU A 165 1.12 4.20 3.41
CA LEU A 165 1.69 5.48 3.81
C LEU A 165 1.20 6.66 2.96
N GLY A 166 0.27 6.47 2.03
CA GLY A 166 -0.22 7.51 1.13
C GLY A 166 0.86 8.06 0.20
N ILE A 167 1.75 7.21 -0.29
CA ILE A 167 2.82 7.52 -1.24
C ILE A 167 2.48 6.85 -2.57
N ALA A 168 2.57 7.61 -3.66
CA ALA A 168 2.39 7.09 -5.00
C ALA A 168 3.61 6.31 -5.44
N THR A 169 3.40 5.08 -5.94
CA THR A 169 4.46 4.30 -6.54
C THR A 169 4.22 4.16 -8.04
N PHE A 170 5.26 4.38 -8.81
CA PHE A 170 5.29 4.03 -10.23
C PHE A 170 5.97 2.66 -10.30
N THR A 171 5.32 1.71 -10.98
CA THR A 171 5.86 0.36 -11.15
C THR A 171 7.28 0.43 -11.70
N SER A 172 8.27 -0.04 -10.95
CA SER A 172 9.63 -0.20 -11.46
C SER A 172 9.76 -1.56 -12.13
N SER A 173 10.60 -1.63 -13.15
CA SER A 173 11.06 -2.92 -13.66
C SER A 173 11.72 -3.73 -12.53
N LYS A 174 11.72 -5.06 -12.63
CA LYS A 174 12.44 -5.95 -11.70
C LYS A 174 13.95 -5.63 -11.60
N ALA A 175 14.53 -4.96 -12.59
CA ALA A 175 15.96 -4.64 -12.63
C ALA A 175 16.38 -3.53 -11.65
N ASP A 176 15.43 -2.74 -11.11
CA ASP A 176 15.71 -1.53 -10.33
C ASP A 176 15.12 -1.55 -8.90
N PHE A 177 14.92 -2.73 -8.30
CA PHE A 177 14.29 -2.83 -6.96
C PHE A 177 14.95 -1.93 -5.90
N SER A 178 16.28 -1.84 -5.87
CA SER A 178 16.98 -0.98 -4.92
C SER A 178 16.65 0.51 -5.10
N ARG A 179 16.52 0.98 -6.36
CA ARG A 179 16.12 2.36 -6.65
C ARG A 179 14.67 2.62 -6.30
N PHE A 180 13.79 1.67 -6.64
CA PHE A 180 12.38 1.70 -6.26
C PHE A 180 12.20 1.80 -4.74
N PHE A 181 12.90 0.94 -4.01
CA PHE A 181 12.87 0.90 -2.55
C PHE A 181 13.43 2.19 -1.93
N ALA A 182 14.58 2.67 -2.43
CA ALA A 182 15.17 3.93 -1.99
C ALA A 182 14.23 5.12 -2.21
N ARG A 183 13.56 5.19 -3.37
CA ARG A 183 12.58 6.25 -3.67
C ARG A 183 11.43 6.25 -2.67
N ILE A 184 10.89 5.09 -2.30
CA ILE A 184 9.83 5.00 -1.29
C ILE A 184 10.33 5.53 0.06
N MET A 185 11.54 5.15 0.49
CA MET A 185 12.10 5.62 1.76
C MET A 185 12.33 7.13 1.78
N ILE A 186 12.86 7.71 0.69
CA ILE A 186 13.06 9.16 0.56
C ILE A 186 11.70 9.88 0.66
N LEU A 187 10.70 9.42 -0.09
CA LEU A 187 9.36 10.02 -0.05
C LEU A 187 8.71 9.89 1.33
N ALA A 188 8.92 8.78 2.03
CA ALA A 188 8.44 8.60 3.40
C ALA A 188 9.10 9.59 4.37
N ASP A 189 10.42 9.78 4.29
CA ASP A 189 11.14 10.74 5.12
C ASP A 189 10.74 12.20 4.80
N GLN A 190 10.61 12.57 3.52
CA GLN A 190 10.13 13.89 3.11
C GLN A 190 8.71 14.17 3.64
N LYS A 191 7.81 13.18 3.51
CA LYS A 191 6.45 13.27 4.04
C LYS A 191 6.43 13.43 5.57
N LYS A 192 7.30 12.69 6.28
CA LYS A 192 7.46 12.81 7.73
C LYS A 192 7.77 14.25 8.13
N ARG A 193 8.77 14.87 7.48
CA ARG A 193 9.16 16.26 7.74
C ARG A 193 8.01 17.23 7.48
N CYS A 194 7.27 17.04 6.38
CA CYS A 194 6.11 17.88 6.08
C CYS A 194 4.98 17.74 7.11
N LEU A 195 4.68 16.53 7.57
CA LEU A 195 3.69 16.32 8.63
C LEU A 195 4.13 16.94 9.97
N GLN A 196 5.43 16.92 10.29
CA GLN A 196 5.99 17.55 11.50
C GLN A 196 5.88 19.08 11.46
N ASP A 197 6.01 19.69 10.28
CA ASP A 197 5.86 21.13 10.07
C ASP A 197 4.40 21.57 9.90
N ASN A 198 3.43 20.70 10.21
CA ASN A 198 1.98 20.91 9.99
C ASN A 198 1.61 21.26 8.54
N GLN A 199 2.49 20.97 7.57
CA GLN A 199 2.18 21.09 6.16
C GLN A 199 1.25 19.95 5.77
N THR A 200 -0.02 20.26 5.52
CA THR A 200 -1.07 19.28 5.20
C THR A 200 -1.68 19.47 3.82
N LYS A 201 -1.22 20.50 3.08
CA LYS A 201 -1.68 20.85 1.72
C LYS A 201 -0.64 20.41 0.68
N PHE A 202 -1.13 20.15 -0.54
CA PHE A 202 -0.50 19.61 -1.76
C PHE A 202 1.00 19.85 -2.04
N THR A 203 1.63 20.90 -1.50
CA THR A 203 3.03 21.26 -1.73
C THR A 203 3.83 21.06 -0.46
N CYS A 204 4.63 20.00 -0.43
CA CYS A 204 5.61 19.75 0.61
C CYS A 204 6.92 20.44 0.19
N SER A 205 7.40 21.42 0.96
CA SER A 205 8.63 22.17 0.61
C SER A 205 9.90 21.32 0.57
N PHE A 206 9.81 20.09 1.08
CA PHE A 206 10.90 19.10 1.10
C PHE A 206 10.78 18.05 0.00
N VAL A 207 9.76 18.11 -0.86
CA VAL A 207 9.71 17.26 -2.07
C VAL A 207 10.65 17.89 -3.09
N ASP A 208 11.89 17.42 -3.06
CA ASP A 208 12.70 17.42 -4.28
C ASP A 208 12.01 16.42 -5.22
N GLU A 209 11.31 16.91 -6.24
CA GLU A 209 10.81 16.04 -7.30
C GLU A 209 12.01 15.24 -7.83
N PRO A 210 11.96 13.90 -7.83
CA PRO A 210 13.07 13.13 -8.36
C PRO A 210 13.09 13.37 -9.87
N TRP A 211 14.12 14.11 -10.28
CA TRP A 211 14.68 14.27 -11.61
C TRP A 211 14.27 13.15 -12.58
N ASP A 212 13.82 13.56 -13.77
CA ASP A 212 13.55 12.71 -14.94
C ASP A 212 14.63 11.63 -15.17
#